data_AF-T0XWM9-F1
#
_entry.id   AF-T0XWM9-F1
#
_cell.length_a   1.000
_cell.length_b   1.000
_cell.length_c   1.000
_cell.angle_alpha   90.00
_cell.angle_beta   90.00
_cell.angle_gamma   90.00
#
_symmetry.space_group_name_H-M   'P 1'
#
loop_
_entity.id
_entity.type
_entity.pdbx_description
1 polymer ?
#
loop_
_entity_poly.entity_id
_entity_poly.type
_entity_poly.pdbx_seq_one_letter_code
_entity_poly.pdbx_strand_id
1 'polypeptide(L)'
;MVLPALKQGGYQVTKHAKVGLRPGGGKHIVDVVAGDRSGRAILIELKWQQTAGTTEQKIPFEVICLAHSLKQSAGRYAAAYLVLGGDGWTLRNFYIRGGLNEYLKDADSVTILGMETFIAKANKREL
;
A
#
# COMPACT_ATOMS: atom_id res chain seq x y z
N MET A 1 10.69 -5.98 -8.45
CA MET A 1 11.05 -4.64 -8.96
C MET A 1 10.84 -3.52 -7.94
N VAL A 2 9.80 -3.59 -7.09
CA VAL A 2 9.54 -2.60 -6.01
C VAL A 2 10.74 -2.33 -5.11
N LEU A 3 11.38 -3.37 -4.57
CA LEU A 3 12.49 -3.21 -3.61
C LEU A 3 13.75 -2.56 -4.21
N PRO A 4 14.23 -2.97 -5.41
CA PRO A 4 15.28 -2.23 -6.10
C PRO A 4 14.96 -0.74 -6.29
N ALA A 5 13.73 -0.42 -6.72
CA ALA A 5 13.32 0.97 -6.96
C ALA A 5 13.34 1.81 -5.66
N LEU A 6 12.84 1.26 -4.56
CA LEU A 6 12.92 1.90 -3.24
C LEU A 6 14.38 2.15 -2.81
N LYS A 7 15.25 1.14 -2.97
CA LYS A 7 16.68 1.30 -2.63
C LYS A 7 17.37 2.35 -3.52
N GLN A 8 17.09 2.36 -4.81
CA GLN A 8 17.62 3.35 -5.75
C GLN A 8 17.12 4.77 -5.44
N GLY A 9 15.85 4.90 -5.05
CA GLY A 9 15.28 6.13 -4.51
C GLY A 9 15.93 6.60 -3.20
N GLY A 10 16.69 5.72 -2.52
CA GLY A 10 17.36 6.02 -1.26
C GLY A 10 16.49 5.81 -0.03
N TYR A 11 15.42 5.02 -0.14
CA TYR A 11 14.58 4.63 0.99
C TYR A 11 15.25 3.50 1.79
N GLN A 12 15.13 3.56 3.12
CA GLN A 12 15.45 2.45 4.01
C GLN A 12 14.26 1.49 4.04
N VAL A 13 14.51 0.20 3.84
CA VAL A 13 13.44 -0.78 3.58
C VAL A 13 13.45 -1.87 4.64
N THR A 14 12.30 -2.08 5.27
CA THR A 14 12.03 -3.23 6.14
C THR A 14 10.93 -4.09 5.52
N LYS A 15 11.20 -5.37 5.28
CA LYS A 15 10.21 -6.31 4.73
C LYS A 15 9.40 -6.98 5.83
N HIS A 16 8.17 -7.39 5.52
CA HIS A 16 7.28 -8.14 6.42
C HIS A 16 7.21 -7.50 7.81
N ALA A 17 7.00 -6.19 7.82
CA ALA A 17 7.06 -5.39 9.04
C ALA A 17 5.74 -5.47 9.80
N LYS A 18 5.79 -5.75 11.10
CA LYS A 18 4.63 -5.60 11.98
C LYS A 18 4.38 -4.11 12.23
N VAL A 19 3.22 -3.61 11.79
CA VAL A 19 2.88 -2.18 11.81
C VAL A 19 1.77 -1.83 12.80
N GLY A 20 1.24 -2.84 13.50
CA GLY A 20 0.23 -2.65 14.52
C GLY A 20 -0.68 -3.88 14.63
N LEU A 21 -1.95 -3.62 14.90
CA LEU A 21 -3.02 -4.59 14.87
C LEU A 21 -3.95 -4.29 13.68
N ARG A 22 -4.62 -5.31 13.16
CA ARG A 22 -5.73 -5.20 12.21
C ARG A 22 -7.02 -4.89 12.97
N PRO A 23 -8.07 -4.43 12.28
CA PRO A 23 -9.42 -4.49 12.83
C PRO A 23 -9.70 -5.91 13.36
N GLY A 24 -10.13 -6.03 14.62
CA GLY A 24 -10.31 -7.32 15.30
C GLY A 24 -9.10 -7.84 16.09
N GLY A 25 -8.00 -7.08 16.17
CA GLY A 25 -6.90 -7.35 17.12
C GLY A 25 -5.80 -8.31 16.65
N GLY A 26 -5.95 -8.92 15.47
CA GLY A 26 -4.87 -9.72 14.85
C GLY A 26 -3.65 -8.86 14.51
N LYS A 27 -2.45 -9.45 14.41
CA LYS A 27 -1.24 -8.69 14.01
C LYS A 27 -1.41 -8.16 12.59
N HIS A 28 -1.10 -6.87 12.38
CA HIS A 28 -0.97 -6.32 11.04
C HIS A 28 0.49 -6.35 10.60
N ILE A 29 0.77 -7.14 9.56
CA ILE A 29 2.06 -7.23 8.89
C ILE A 29 1.85 -6.76 7.46
N VAL A 30 2.65 -5.79 7.02
CA VAL A 30 2.68 -5.31 5.63
C VAL A 30 3.91 -5.85 4.91
N ASP A 31 3.85 -5.92 3.59
CA ASP A 31 4.98 -6.40 2.78
C ASP A 31 6.23 -5.55 2.98
N VAL A 32 6.10 -4.21 2.99
CA VAL A 32 7.23 -3.30 3.10
C VAL A 32 6.88 -2.05 3.92
N VAL A 33 7.81 -1.65 4.78
CA VAL A 33 7.90 -0.28 5.32
C VAL A 33 9.11 0.40 4.68
N ALA A 34 8.88 1.58 4.11
CA ALA A 34 9.93 2.42 3.51
C ALA A 34 10.11 3.71 4.32
N GLY A 35 11.30 3.95 4.83
CA GLY A 35 11.69 5.20 5.48
C GLY A 35 12.39 6.13 4.49
N ASP A 36 11.94 7.37 4.37
CA ASP A 36 12.66 8.40 3.62
C ASP A 36 13.73 9.11 4.48
N ARG A 37 14.52 9.99 3.85
CA ARG A 37 15.60 10.72 4.53
C ARG A 37 15.11 11.78 5.54
N SER A 38 13.84 12.17 5.46
CA SER A 38 13.22 13.10 6.41
C SER A 38 12.70 12.40 7.67
N GLY A 39 12.84 11.07 7.75
CA GLY A 39 12.36 10.26 8.87
C GLY A 39 10.89 9.85 8.73
N ARG A 40 10.23 10.15 7.60
CA ARG A 40 8.86 9.68 7.34
C ARG A 40 8.89 8.21 6.96
N ALA A 41 8.03 7.41 7.60
CA ALA A 41 7.83 6.02 7.26
C ALA A 41 6.54 5.84 6.46
N ILE A 42 6.59 4.97 5.46
CA ILE A 42 5.51 4.72 4.51
C ILE A 42 5.18 3.23 4.55
N LEU A 43 3.89 2.91 4.61
CA LEU A 43 3.38 1.54 4.54
C LEU A 43 3.16 1.14 3.08
N ILE A 44 3.58 -0.05 2.69
CA ILE A 44 3.43 -0.54 1.31
C ILE A 44 2.97 -2.00 1.36
N GLU A 45 1.82 -2.27 0.77
CA GLU A 45 1.27 -3.61 0.57
C GLU A 45 1.23 -3.92 -0.93
N LEU A 46 1.70 -5.11 -1.31
CA LEU A 46 1.85 -5.53 -2.70
C LEU A 46 0.86 -6.65 -3.01
N LYS A 47 -0.01 -6.44 -4.00
CA LYS A 47 -0.92 -7.49 -4.47
C LYS A 47 -0.64 -7.82 -5.93
N TRP A 48 -0.48 -9.10 -6.24
CA TRP A 48 -0.29 -9.62 -7.59
C TRP A 48 -1.48 -10.46 -8.03
N GLN A 49 -1.91 -10.29 -9.29
CA GLN A 49 -2.96 -11.12 -9.90
C GLN A 49 -2.68 -11.28 -11.41
N GLN A 50 -2.45 -12.52 -11.86
CA GLN A 50 -2.18 -12.83 -13.28
C GLN A 50 -3.47 -13.10 -14.06
N THR A 51 -4.47 -13.71 -13.43
CA THR A 51 -5.77 -14.05 -14.02
C THR A 51 -6.89 -13.53 -13.12
N ALA A 52 -8.07 -13.29 -13.69
CA ALA A 52 -9.24 -12.90 -12.92
C ALA A 52 -9.53 -13.89 -11.77
N GLY A 53 -9.97 -13.39 -10.62
CA GLY A 53 -10.21 -14.20 -9.44
C GLY A 53 -10.59 -13.39 -8.21
N THR A 54 -10.71 -14.07 -7.08
CA THR A 54 -11.22 -13.50 -5.82
C THR A 54 -10.22 -12.61 -5.08
N THR A 55 -8.98 -12.48 -5.57
CA THR A 55 -8.00 -11.58 -4.96
C THR A 55 -8.49 -10.12 -4.99
N GLU A 56 -9.27 -9.71 -6.00
CA GLU A 56 -9.90 -8.38 -6.06
C GLU A 56 -10.80 -8.09 -4.86
N GLN A 57 -11.52 -9.11 -4.38
CA GLN A 57 -12.43 -8.97 -3.23
C GLN A 57 -11.68 -8.67 -1.92
N LYS A 58 -10.37 -8.93 -1.86
CA LYS A 58 -9.54 -8.66 -0.67
C LYS A 58 -9.03 -7.22 -0.64
N ILE A 59 -9.00 -6.52 -1.78
CA ILE A 59 -8.51 -5.14 -1.88
C ILE A 59 -9.22 -4.19 -0.89
N PRO A 60 -10.57 -4.18 -0.78
CA PRO A 60 -11.28 -3.38 0.21
C PRO A 60 -10.77 -3.60 1.65
N PHE A 61 -10.56 -4.85 2.04
CA PHE A 61 -10.15 -5.18 3.41
C PHE A 61 -8.71 -4.73 3.72
N GLU A 62 -7.82 -4.81 2.74
CA GLU A 62 -6.45 -4.32 2.89
C GLU A 62 -6.41 -2.79 3.04
N VAL A 63 -7.26 -2.08 2.29
CA VAL A 63 -7.43 -0.62 2.47
C VAL A 63 -7.89 -0.30 3.88
N ILE A 64 -8.87 -1.02 4.41
CA ILE A 64 -9.33 -0.85 5.81
C ILE A 64 -8.17 -1.09 6.79
N CYS A 65 -7.37 -2.15 6.59
CA CYS A 65 -6.24 -2.47 7.46
C CYS A 65 -5.16 -1.38 7.43
N LEU A 66 -4.81 -0.88 6.25
CA LEU A 66 -3.82 0.18 6.08
C LEU A 66 -4.29 1.50 6.70
N ALA A 67 -5.52 1.94 6.39
CA ALA A 67 -6.13 3.14 6.98
C ALA A 67 -6.18 3.05 8.51
N HIS A 68 -6.56 1.88 9.05
CA HIS A 68 -6.54 1.62 10.48
C HIS A 68 -5.13 1.79 11.07
N SER A 69 -4.10 1.23 10.42
CA SER A 69 -2.72 1.38 10.88
C SER A 69 -2.21 2.81 10.81
N LEU A 70 -2.56 3.58 9.77
CA LEU A 70 -2.23 5.01 9.72
C LEU A 70 -2.82 5.74 10.94
N LYS A 71 -4.12 5.55 11.18
CA LYS A 71 -4.84 6.21 12.28
C LYS A 71 -4.31 5.84 13.67
N GLN A 72 -3.99 4.57 13.91
CA GLN A 72 -3.49 4.10 15.21
C GLN A 72 -2.01 4.42 15.45
N SER A 73 -1.27 4.80 14.40
CA SER A 73 0.18 5.01 14.50
C SER A 73 0.59 6.35 15.12
N ALA A 74 -0.36 7.21 15.49
CA ALA A 74 -0.11 8.55 16.03
C ALA A 74 0.90 9.37 15.19
N GLY A 75 0.77 9.31 13.86
CA GLY A 75 1.62 10.05 12.92
C GLY A 75 2.97 9.39 12.61
N ARG A 76 3.27 8.19 13.15
CA ARG A 76 4.48 7.44 12.80
C ARG A 76 4.57 7.11 11.31
N TYR A 77 3.43 6.84 10.66
CA TYR A 77 3.37 6.57 9.24
C TYR A 77 2.72 7.74 8.50
N ALA A 78 3.41 8.26 7.49
CA ALA A 78 2.99 9.43 6.74
C ALA A 78 2.02 9.10 5.60
N ALA A 79 2.13 7.90 5.03
CA ALA A 79 1.31 7.44 3.92
C ALA A 79 1.22 5.92 3.89
N ALA A 80 0.19 5.40 3.20
CA ALA A 80 0.05 4.00 2.87
C ALA A 80 -0.25 3.82 1.37
N TYR A 81 0.42 2.83 0.77
CA TYR A 81 0.25 2.48 -0.62
C TYR A 81 -0.17 1.02 -0.77
N LEU A 82 -1.19 0.79 -1.60
CA LEU A 82 -1.56 -0.55 -2.05
C LEU A 82 -1.21 -0.67 -3.54
N VAL A 83 -0.24 -1.52 -3.85
CA VAL A 83 0.36 -1.60 -5.20
C VAL A 83 -0.17 -2.82 -5.93
N LEU A 84 -0.78 -2.61 -7.09
CA LEU A 84 -1.38 -3.65 -7.92
C LEU A 84 -0.43 -4.08 -9.06
N GLY A 85 -0.05 -5.36 -9.05
CA GLY A 85 0.81 -6.00 -10.05
C GLY A 85 0.09 -7.09 -10.86
N GLY A 86 0.52 -7.29 -12.10
CA GLY A 86 -0.06 -8.27 -13.03
C GLY A 86 -1.31 -7.75 -13.73
N ASP A 87 -1.76 -8.48 -14.75
CA ASP A 87 -2.79 -8.01 -15.69
C ASP A 87 -4.18 -8.58 -15.40
N GLY A 88 -4.31 -9.49 -14.43
CA GLY A 88 -5.56 -10.21 -14.16
C GLY A 88 -6.64 -9.40 -13.44
N TRP A 89 -6.45 -8.11 -13.23
CA TRP A 89 -7.36 -7.26 -12.45
C TRP A 89 -8.50 -6.71 -13.33
N THR A 90 -9.72 -7.17 -13.11
CA THR A 90 -10.92 -6.64 -13.78
C THR A 90 -11.36 -5.30 -13.20
N LEU A 91 -11.08 -5.04 -11.92
CA LEU A 91 -11.46 -3.82 -11.19
C LEU A 91 -10.30 -2.81 -11.03
N ARG A 92 -9.17 -3.00 -11.75
CA ARG A 92 -7.98 -2.13 -11.65
C ARG A 92 -8.33 -0.65 -11.76
N ASN A 93 -9.05 -0.26 -12.79
CA ASN A 93 -9.39 1.14 -13.04
C ASN A 93 -10.34 1.70 -11.97
N PHE A 94 -11.27 0.87 -11.49
CA PHE A 94 -12.15 1.25 -10.39
C PHE A 94 -11.34 1.57 -9.12
N TYR A 95 -10.40 0.69 -8.75
CA TYR A 95 -9.58 0.91 -7.54
C TYR A 95 -8.62 2.10 -7.67
N ILE A 96 -7.87 2.21 -8.79
CA ILE A 96 -6.87 3.28 -8.98
C ILE A 96 -7.54 4.66 -9.05
N ARG A 97 -8.78 4.75 -9.51
CA ARG A 97 -9.55 6.01 -9.58
C ARG A 97 -10.28 6.36 -8.27
N GLY A 98 -10.01 5.64 -7.18
CA GLY A 98 -10.61 5.91 -5.88
C GLY A 98 -12.05 5.44 -5.75
N GLY A 99 -12.47 4.43 -6.53
CA GLY A 99 -13.84 3.89 -6.49
C GLY A 99 -14.28 3.39 -5.12
N LEU A 100 -13.34 3.08 -4.21
CA LEU A 100 -13.65 2.70 -2.83
C LEU A 100 -14.09 3.87 -1.95
N ASN A 101 -13.79 5.11 -2.31
CA ASN A 101 -14.07 6.29 -1.49
C ASN A 101 -15.58 6.50 -1.28
N GLU A 102 -16.42 6.01 -2.20
CA GLU A 102 -17.87 6.04 -2.07
C GLU A 102 -18.39 5.04 -1.03
N TYR A 103 -17.68 3.93 -0.83
CA TYR A 103 -18.18 2.78 -0.05
C TYR A 103 -17.49 2.61 1.31
N LEU A 104 -16.27 3.15 1.46
CA LEU A 104 -15.42 2.92 2.62
C LEU A 104 -14.98 4.25 3.24
N LYS A 105 -15.18 4.36 4.55
CA LYS A 105 -14.69 5.50 5.34
C LYS A 105 -13.15 5.50 5.37
N ASP A 106 -12.56 6.68 5.23
CA ASP A 106 -11.12 6.93 5.29
C ASP A 106 -10.31 6.19 4.18
N ALA A 107 -10.96 5.72 3.11
CA ALA A 107 -10.28 4.99 2.02
C ALA A 107 -9.31 5.88 1.22
N ASP A 108 -9.58 7.19 1.17
CA ASP A 108 -8.74 8.22 0.55
C ASP A 108 -7.40 8.41 1.27
N SER A 109 -7.25 7.93 2.51
CA SER A 109 -5.96 7.89 3.23
C SER A 109 -4.96 6.87 2.66
N VAL A 110 -5.42 5.93 1.82
CA VAL A 110 -4.59 4.89 1.19
C VAL A 110 -4.55 5.11 -0.32
N THR A 111 -3.35 5.26 -0.88
CA THR A 111 -3.20 5.42 -2.33
C THR A 111 -3.08 4.08 -3.02
N ILE A 112 -4.00 3.77 -3.94
CA ILE A 112 -3.96 2.55 -4.77
C ILE A 112 -3.39 2.90 -6.13
N LEU A 113 -2.35 2.19 -6.58
CA LEU A 113 -1.75 2.42 -7.90
C LEU A 113 -1.11 1.16 -8.50
N GLY A 114 -0.86 1.20 -9.81
CA GLY A 114 -0.15 0.12 -10.52
C GLY A 114 1.34 0.06 -10.17
N MET A 115 1.94 -1.12 -10.33
CA MET A 115 3.34 -1.36 -10.00
C MET A 115 4.31 -0.41 -10.74
N GLU A 116 4.05 -0.13 -12.02
CA GLU A 116 4.89 0.71 -12.87
C GLU A 116 4.90 2.16 -12.36
N THR A 117 3.72 2.70 -12.04
CA THR A 117 3.56 4.02 -11.43
C THR A 117 4.27 4.10 -10.07
N PHE A 118 4.20 3.03 -9.28
CA PHE A 118 4.87 2.99 -7.97
C PHE A 118 6.38 3.05 -8.13
N ILE A 119 6.93 2.23 -9.03
CA ILE A 119 8.36 2.20 -9.33
C ILE A 119 8.84 3.57 -9.81
N ALA A 120 8.09 4.22 -10.71
CA ALA A 120 8.43 5.55 -11.20
C ALA A 120 8.51 6.58 -10.05
N LYS A 121 7.51 6.60 -9.16
CA LYS A 121 7.51 7.48 -7.98
C LYS A 121 8.65 7.17 -7.01
N ALA A 122 8.89 5.89 -6.73
CA ALA A 122 9.98 5.44 -5.86
C ALA A 122 11.34 5.92 -6.39
N ASN A 123 11.61 5.74 -7.68
CA ASN A 123 12.85 6.18 -8.31
C ASN A 123 13.04 7.70 -8.26
N LYS A 124 11.94 8.46 -8.37
CA LYS A 124 11.95 9.94 -8.29
C LYS A 124 11.93 10.50 -6.87
N ARG A 125 11.81 9.64 -5.84
CA ARG A 125 11.69 10.04 -4.43
C ARG A 125 10.39 10.81 -4.12
N GLU A 126 9.30 10.40 -4.77
CA GLU A 126 7.98 11.05 -4.71
C GLU A 126 6.94 10.20 -3.96
N LEU A 127 7.39 9.25 -3.13
CA LEU A 127 6.51 8.48 -2.23
C LEU A 127 6.23 9.21 -0.92
#